data_AF-S0G852-F1
#
_entry.id   AF-S0G852-F1
#
_cell.length_a   1.000
_cell.length_b   1.000
_cell.length_c   1.000
_cell.angle_alpha   90.00
_cell.angle_beta   90.00
_cell.angle_gamma   90.00
#
_symmetry.space_group_name_H-M   'P 1'
#
loop_
_entity.id
_entity.type
_entity.pdbx_description
1 polymer ?
#
loop_
_entity_poly.entity_id
_entity_poly.type
_entity_poly.pdbx_seq_one_letter_code
_entity_poly.pdbx_strand_id
1 'polypeptide(L)'
;MHIAVPGPGILSFMGTQVKRLMSRFSLSYLREDTCVEYFLHDMDNRAMVSLNLILSHDRFAKGLYVSKFYPQLYQTQNSRFLSAACFYLMIHHSAGMFGLADHCRVSLETDAHVFDDFYSRLPEFHFKIAHPRPCRRVCLYGSYQSLPIDTTPIQENQKLFL
;
A
#
# COMPACT_ATOMS: atom_id res chain seq x y z
N MET A 1 7.47 25.66 -6.20
CA MET A 1 7.95 24.27 -6.02
C MET A 1 7.56 23.48 -7.26
N HIS A 2 8.52 23.01 -8.04
CA HIS A 2 8.25 22.18 -9.22
C HIS A 2 7.90 20.76 -8.74
N ILE A 3 6.64 20.35 -8.92
CA ILE A 3 6.20 18.99 -8.69
C ILE A 3 6.52 18.21 -9.97
N ALA A 4 7.44 17.25 -9.87
CA ALA A 4 7.71 16.34 -10.98
C ALA A 4 6.49 15.44 -11.17
N VAL A 5 5.75 15.65 -12.26
CA VAL A 5 4.71 14.73 -12.71
C VAL A 5 5.38 13.39 -13.01
N PRO A 6 4.89 12.24 -12.50
CA PRO A 6 5.42 10.94 -12.87
C PRO A 6 5.41 10.80 -14.38
N GLY A 7 6.56 10.49 -14.97
CA GLY A 7 6.66 10.27 -16.40
C GLY A 7 5.71 9.14 -16.83
N PRO A 8 5.12 9.20 -18.04
CA PRO A 8 4.11 8.24 -18.51
C PRO A 8 4.57 6.77 -18.46
N GLY A 9 5.90 6.52 -18.47
CA GLY A 9 6.48 5.18 -18.34
C GLY A 9 6.27 4.51 -16.96
N ILE A 10 6.30 5.26 -15.86
CA ILE A 10 6.21 4.68 -14.51
C ILE A 10 4.78 4.26 -14.18
N LEU A 11 3.80 5.11 -14.52
CA LEU A 11 2.37 4.81 -14.48
C LEU A 11 2.03 3.52 -15.25
N SER A 12 2.62 3.36 -16.44
CA SER A 12 2.44 2.16 -17.27
C SER A 12 3.03 0.90 -16.62
N PHE A 13 4.15 1.04 -15.90
CA PHE A 13 4.83 -0.07 -15.26
C PHE A 13 4.04 -0.57 -14.05
N MET A 14 3.71 0.32 -13.10
CA MET A 14 3.04 -0.09 -11.87
C MET A 14 1.62 -0.57 -12.15
N GLY A 15 0.90 0.05 -13.10
CA GLY A 15 -0.38 -0.46 -13.58
C GLY A 15 -0.28 -1.89 -14.14
N THR A 16 0.81 -2.22 -14.83
CA THR A 16 1.08 -3.59 -15.30
C THR A 16 1.33 -4.55 -14.13
N GLN A 17 2.07 -4.13 -13.11
CA GLN A 17 2.33 -4.97 -11.93
C GLN A 17 1.07 -5.18 -11.08
N VAL A 18 0.19 -4.18 -10.98
CA VAL A 18 -1.13 -4.30 -10.34
C VAL A 18 -1.99 -5.33 -11.08
N LYS A 19 -2.04 -5.27 -12.41
CA LYS A 19 -2.75 -6.30 -13.20
C LYS A 19 -2.20 -7.70 -12.97
N ARG A 20 -0.87 -7.85 -12.92
CA ARG A 20 -0.22 -9.14 -12.62
C ARG A 20 -0.55 -9.63 -11.21
N LEU A 21 -0.54 -8.74 -10.22
CA LEU A 21 -0.96 -9.07 -8.86
C LEU A 21 -2.40 -9.59 -8.86
N MET A 22 -3.33 -8.85 -9.48
CA MET A 22 -4.75 -9.20 -9.51
C MET A 22 -5.08 -10.42 -10.38
N SER A 23 -4.20 -10.81 -11.31
CA SER A 23 -4.40 -12.05 -12.09
C SER A 23 -4.18 -13.33 -11.29
N ARG A 24 -3.51 -13.25 -10.13
CA ARG A 24 -3.16 -14.41 -9.31
C ARG A 24 -3.67 -14.30 -7.87
N PHE A 25 -3.72 -13.08 -7.34
CA PHE A 25 -4.15 -12.84 -5.98
C PHE A 25 -5.45 -12.03 -5.96
N SER A 26 -6.33 -12.36 -5.03
CA SER A 26 -7.45 -11.50 -4.67
C SER A 26 -7.11 -10.72 -3.41
N LEU A 27 -7.52 -9.45 -3.39
CA LEU A 27 -7.41 -8.57 -2.24
C LEU A 27 -8.81 -8.29 -1.71
N SER A 28 -9.05 -8.57 -0.45
CA SER A 28 -10.26 -8.19 0.25
C SER A 28 -9.95 -7.32 1.46
N TYR A 29 -10.96 -6.67 2.02
CA TYR A 29 -10.76 -5.79 3.17
C TYR A 29 -11.89 -5.89 4.19
N LEU A 30 -11.57 -5.50 5.43
CA LEU A 30 -12.51 -5.22 6.50
C LEU A 30 -12.26 -3.79 6.98
N ARG A 31 -13.33 -3.03 7.19
CA ARG A 31 -13.25 -1.66 7.67
C ARG A 31 -13.90 -1.52 9.04
N GLU A 32 -13.17 -0.91 9.96
CA GLU A 32 -13.67 -0.48 11.27
C GLU A 32 -13.39 1.01 11.45
N ASP A 33 -14.42 1.85 11.29
CA ASP A 33 -14.35 3.31 11.35
C ASP A 33 -13.25 3.91 10.44
N THR A 34 -12.09 4.20 11.03
CA THR A 34 -10.90 4.81 10.42
C THR A 34 -9.82 3.81 10.10
N CYS A 35 -10.01 2.53 10.39
CA CYS A 35 -9.06 1.47 10.13
C CYS A 35 -9.56 0.60 8.97
N VAL A 36 -8.65 0.17 8.11
CA VAL A 36 -8.88 -0.82 7.06
C VAL A 36 -7.81 -1.89 7.18
N GLU A 37 -8.25 -3.13 7.39
CA GLU A 37 -7.42 -4.31 7.29
C GLU A 37 -7.66 -4.99 5.95
N TYR A 38 -6.58 -5.35 5.27
CA TYR A 38 -6.59 -6.03 4.00
C TYR A 38 -6.13 -7.48 4.15
N PHE A 39 -6.69 -8.35 3.32
CA PHE A 39 -6.40 -9.76 3.28
C PHE A 39 -6.05 -10.14 1.85
N LEU A 40 -4.86 -10.73 1.67
CA LEU A 40 -4.37 -11.17 0.37
C LEU A 40 -4.48 -12.69 0.29
N HIS A 41 -5.15 -13.18 -0.75
CA HIS A 41 -5.37 -14.60 -0.99
C HIS A 41 -4.77 -15.01 -2.33
N ASP A 42 -4.10 -16.15 -2.39
CA ASP A 42 -3.70 -16.78 -3.65
C ASP A 42 -4.93 -17.49 -4.24
N MET A 43 -5.31 -17.15 -5.47
CA MET A 43 -6.51 -17.69 -6.10
C MET A 43 -6.36 -19.14 -6.53
N ASP A 44 -5.12 -19.62 -6.76
CA ASP A 44 -4.86 -20.97 -7.25
C ASP A 44 -5.13 -22.02 -6.17
N ASN A 45 -4.66 -21.76 -4.94
CA ASN A 45 -4.77 -22.70 -3.82
C ASN A 45 -5.72 -22.20 -2.70
N ARG A 46 -6.31 -21.01 -2.86
CA ARG A 46 -7.18 -20.33 -1.88
C ARG A 46 -6.52 -20.10 -0.51
N ALA A 47 -5.20 -20.21 -0.43
CA ALA A 47 -4.47 -19.97 0.80
C ALA A 47 -4.39 -18.47 1.06
N MET A 48 -4.53 -18.10 2.33
CA MET A 48 -4.25 -16.74 2.75
C MET A 48 -2.74 -16.53 2.75
N VAL A 49 -2.28 -15.53 2.00
CA VAL A 49 -0.86 -15.23 1.80
C VAL A 49 -0.38 -14.24 2.85
N SER A 50 -1.23 -13.27 3.22
CA SER A 50 -0.85 -12.23 4.16
C SER A 50 -1.92 -11.99 5.20
N LEU A 51 -1.47 -11.95 6.46
CA LEU A 51 -2.16 -11.40 7.62
C LEU A 51 -1.40 -10.12 8.01
N ASN A 52 -2.09 -9.07 8.47
CA ASN A 52 -1.52 -7.77 8.88
C ASN A 52 -1.18 -6.76 7.76
N LEU A 53 -2.13 -6.50 6.87
CA LEU A 53 -2.05 -5.37 5.95
C LEU A 53 -3.01 -4.28 6.44
N ILE A 54 -2.53 -3.36 7.28
CA ILE A 54 -3.41 -2.45 8.02
C ILE A 54 -3.06 -1.00 7.73
N LEU A 55 -4.06 -0.24 7.29
CA LEU A 55 -4.00 1.20 7.09
C LEU A 55 -5.04 1.88 7.97
N SER A 56 -4.75 3.09 8.41
CA SER A 56 -5.72 3.95 9.09
C SER A 56 -5.72 5.36 8.52
N HIS A 57 -6.88 6.01 8.62
CA HIS A 57 -7.04 7.43 8.37
C HIS A 57 -6.53 8.21 9.59
N ASP A 58 -5.38 8.85 9.43
CA ASP A 58 -4.90 9.84 10.39
C ASP A 58 -5.68 11.15 10.19
N ARG A 59 -6.74 11.32 10.98
CA ARG A 59 -7.61 12.51 10.92
C ARG A 59 -6.87 13.79 11.31
N PHE A 60 -5.82 13.72 12.13
CA PHE A 60 -5.05 14.88 12.56
C PHE A 60 -4.09 15.33 11.45
N ALA A 61 -3.38 14.39 10.84
CA ALA A 61 -2.49 14.66 9.71
C ALA A 61 -3.23 14.79 8.37
N LYS A 62 -4.54 14.52 8.33
CA LYS A 62 -5.39 14.48 7.13
C LYS A 62 -4.80 13.58 6.04
N GLY A 63 -4.40 12.37 6.44
CA GLY A 63 -3.66 11.46 5.57
C GLY A 63 -3.85 10.00 5.96
N LEU A 64 -3.00 9.14 5.38
CA LEU A 64 -2.94 7.72 5.69
C LEU A 64 -1.77 7.42 6.60
N TYR A 65 -2.01 6.52 7.54
CA TYR A 65 -0.96 5.85 8.31
C TYR A 65 -0.97 4.37 7.97
N VAL A 66 0.17 3.84 7.53
CA VAL A 66 0.34 2.40 7.27
C VAL A 66 0.88 1.76 8.55
N SER A 67 -0.02 1.13 9.29
CA SER A 67 0.28 0.49 10.57
C SER A 67 1.09 -0.79 10.39
N LYS A 68 0.73 -1.62 9.39
CA LYS A 68 1.41 -2.88 9.09
C LYS A 68 1.36 -3.16 7.59
N PHE A 69 2.48 -3.59 7.02
CA PHE A 69 2.58 -3.97 5.61
C PHE A 69 3.56 -5.15 5.43
N TYR A 70 3.05 -6.37 5.56
CA TYR A 70 3.84 -7.61 5.45
C TYR A 70 3.20 -8.58 4.46
N PRO A 71 3.17 -8.25 3.15
CA PRO A 71 2.38 -8.99 2.17
C PRO A 71 2.83 -10.45 1.92
N GLN A 72 3.97 -10.88 2.47
CA GLN A 72 4.60 -12.20 2.31
C GLN A 72 4.78 -12.70 0.86
N LEU A 73 4.62 -11.80 -0.12
CA LEU A 73 4.69 -12.12 -1.55
C LEU A 73 6.07 -12.59 -2.01
N TYR A 74 7.14 -12.29 -1.25
CA TYR A 74 8.50 -12.72 -1.56
C TYR A 74 8.66 -14.26 -1.64
N GLN A 75 7.74 -15.02 -1.04
CA GLN A 75 7.73 -16.48 -1.08
C GLN A 75 7.24 -17.04 -2.44
N THR A 76 6.70 -16.18 -3.30
CA THR A 76 6.14 -16.56 -4.60
C THR A 76 7.13 -16.30 -5.74
N GLN A 77 7.12 -17.15 -6.77
CA GLN A 77 7.97 -16.95 -7.97
C GLN A 77 7.59 -15.65 -8.70
N ASN A 78 8.58 -14.94 -9.25
CA ASN A 78 8.41 -13.66 -9.97
C ASN A 78 7.74 -12.53 -9.17
N SER A 79 7.99 -12.50 -7.86
CA SER A 79 7.34 -11.58 -6.92
C SER A 79 7.98 -10.20 -6.76
N ARG A 80 9.08 -9.92 -7.46
CA ARG A 80 9.95 -8.75 -7.23
C ARG A 80 9.22 -7.42 -7.09
N PHE A 81 8.13 -7.23 -7.85
CA PHE A 81 7.35 -5.99 -7.83
C PHE A 81 5.93 -6.16 -7.27
N LEU A 82 5.53 -7.37 -6.87
CA LEU A 82 4.17 -7.63 -6.41
C LEU A 82 3.89 -6.99 -5.05
N SER A 83 4.88 -6.94 -4.15
CA SER A 83 4.77 -6.17 -2.90
C SER A 83 4.56 -4.68 -3.17
N ALA A 84 5.29 -4.10 -4.14
CA ALA A 84 5.07 -2.71 -4.52
C ALA A 84 3.66 -2.51 -5.10
N ALA A 85 3.23 -3.36 -6.05
CA ALA A 85 1.88 -3.31 -6.60
C ALA A 85 0.79 -3.40 -5.53
N CYS A 86 0.96 -4.29 -4.54
CA CYS A 86 0.04 -4.45 -3.42
C CYS A 86 -0.01 -3.19 -2.55
N PHE A 87 1.14 -2.59 -2.25
CA PHE A 87 1.22 -1.33 -1.53
C PHE A 87 0.47 -0.21 -2.26
N TYR A 88 0.67 -0.05 -3.56
CA TYR A 88 -0.01 0.97 -4.38
C TYR A 88 -1.52 0.76 -4.31
N LEU A 89 -1.96 -0.46 -4.59
CA LEU A 89 -3.38 -0.80 -4.64
C LEU A 89 -4.08 -0.49 -3.30
N MET A 90 -3.46 -0.86 -2.17
CA MET A 90 -3.99 -0.56 -0.84
C MET A 90 -4.07 0.94 -0.54
N ILE A 91 -3.03 1.71 -0.91
CA ILE A 91 -3.02 3.16 -0.69
C ILE A 91 -4.10 3.86 -1.51
N HIS A 92 -4.21 3.54 -2.80
CA HIS A 92 -5.24 4.13 -3.68
C HIS A 92 -6.64 3.80 -3.19
N HIS A 93 -6.87 2.54 -2.81
CA HIS A 93 -8.16 2.11 -2.29
C HIS A 93 -8.53 2.81 -0.97
N SER A 94 -7.62 2.84 0.01
CA SER A 94 -7.87 3.53 1.28
C SER A 94 -8.05 5.04 1.09
N ALA A 95 -7.26 5.68 0.22
CA ALA A 95 -7.42 7.11 -0.06
C ALA A 95 -8.80 7.42 -0.64
N GLY A 96 -9.26 6.64 -1.61
CA GLY A 96 -10.61 6.76 -2.18
C GLY A 96 -11.70 6.50 -1.14
N MET A 97 -11.57 5.43 -0.35
CA MET A 97 -12.54 5.05 0.69
C MET A 97 -12.72 6.12 1.77
N PHE A 98 -11.63 6.80 2.15
CA PHE A 98 -11.67 7.87 3.15
C PHE A 98 -11.90 9.26 2.56
N GLY A 99 -12.06 9.38 1.23
CA GLY A 99 -12.26 10.66 0.55
C GLY A 99 -11.07 11.61 0.72
N LEU A 100 -9.85 11.08 0.73
CA LEU A 100 -8.64 11.89 0.91
C LEU A 100 -8.29 12.65 -0.38
N ALA A 101 -7.83 13.87 -0.20
CA ALA A 101 -7.38 14.71 -1.31
C ALA A 101 -6.11 14.15 -1.96
N ASP A 102 -5.90 14.55 -3.21
CA ASP A 102 -4.61 14.38 -3.87
C ASP A 102 -3.50 15.05 -3.05
N HIS A 103 -2.28 14.51 -3.13
CA HIS A 103 -1.13 14.95 -2.33
C HIS A 103 -1.28 14.78 -0.81
N CYS A 104 -2.27 14.04 -0.32
CA CYS A 104 -2.38 13.75 1.11
C CYS A 104 -1.15 12.99 1.63
N ARG A 105 -0.89 13.14 2.93
CA ARG A 105 0.29 12.54 3.56
C ARG A 105 0.10 11.03 3.71
N VAL A 106 1.12 10.26 3.36
CA VAL A 106 1.22 8.83 3.71
C VAL A 106 2.36 8.66 4.69
N SER A 107 2.11 8.11 5.88
CA SER A 107 3.15 7.92 6.90
C SER A 107 3.21 6.47 7.35
N LEU A 108 4.40 6.01 7.76
CA LEU A 108 4.58 4.66 8.29
C LEU A 108 5.87 4.55 9.11
N GLU A 109 5.95 3.56 9.98
CA GLU A 109 7.18 3.24 10.72
C GLU A 109 7.76 1.90 10.25
N THR A 110 9.03 1.88 9.87
CA THR A 110 9.72 0.69 9.36
C THR A 110 11.16 0.64 9.83
N ASP A 111 11.88 -0.45 9.55
CA ASP A 111 13.32 -0.51 9.80
C ASP A 111 14.08 0.28 8.74
N ALA A 112 15.19 0.91 9.12
CA ALA A 112 16.00 1.71 8.19
C ALA A 112 16.41 0.94 6.93
N HIS A 113 16.78 -0.34 7.08
CA HIS A 113 17.14 -1.18 5.94
C HIS A 113 15.96 -1.45 4.98
N VAL A 114 14.75 -1.62 5.50
CA VAL A 114 13.54 -1.79 4.67
C VAL A 114 13.22 -0.49 3.93
N PHE A 115 13.46 0.66 4.55
CA PHE A 115 13.37 1.93 3.84
C PHE A 115 14.34 1.96 2.64
N ASP A 116 15.61 1.66 2.87
CA ASP A 116 16.64 1.71 1.83
C ASP A 116 16.36 0.72 0.69
N ASP A 117 15.85 -0.48 1.00
CA ASP A 117 15.64 -1.53 0.01
C ASP A 117 14.28 -1.50 -0.71
N PHE A 118 13.25 -0.98 -0.06
CA PHE A 118 11.88 -1.01 -0.57
C PHE A 118 11.29 0.40 -0.73
N TYR A 119 11.08 1.13 0.36
CA TYR A 119 10.29 2.38 0.32
C TYR A 119 11.00 3.51 -0.42
N SER A 120 12.33 3.60 -0.35
CA SER A 120 13.13 4.57 -1.11
C SER A 120 13.02 4.39 -2.62
N ARG A 121 12.65 3.18 -3.07
CA ARG A 121 12.53 2.77 -4.47
C ARG A 121 11.11 2.90 -5.01
N LEU A 122 10.19 3.49 -4.25
CA LEU A 122 8.83 3.82 -4.69
C LEU A 122 8.75 5.32 -5.04
N PRO A 123 9.18 5.72 -6.26
CA PRO A 123 9.38 7.14 -6.58
C PRO A 123 8.08 7.95 -6.52
N GLU A 124 6.92 7.35 -6.77
CA GLU A 124 5.62 8.03 -6.82
C GLU A 124 5.18 8.55 -5.44
N PHE A 125 5.61 7.91 -4.36
CA PHE A 125 5.30 8.36 -3.00
C PHE A 125 6.31 9.36 -2.45
N HIS A 126 7.51 9.45 -3.05
CA HIS A 126 8.59 10.31 -2.59
C HIS A 126 8.88 10.20 -1.07
N PHE A 127 8.92 8.97 -0.54
CA PHE A 127 9.14 8.74 0.89
C PHE A 127 10.46 9.34 1.38
N LYS A 128 10.40 10.01 2.53
CA LYS A 128 11.55 10.55 3.25
C LYS A 128 11.49 10.13 4.71
N ILE A 129 12.66 9.98 5.32
CA ILE A 129 12.77 9.78 6.77
C ILE A 129 12.41 11.11 7.46
N ALA A 130 11.36 11.09 8.28
CA ALA A 130 10.93 12.22 9.10
C ALA A 130 11.83 12.36 10.33
N HIS A 131 12.02 11.25 11.04
CA HIS A 131 12.86 11.17 12.23
C HIS A 131 13.24 9.70 12.53
N PRO A 132 14.41 9.47 13.16
CA PRO A 132 14.78 8.15 13.65
C PRO A 132 13.90 7.71 14.82
N ARG A 133 13.93 6.41 15.12
CA ARG A 133 13.25 5.75 16.24
C ARG A 133 14.21 4.75 16.90
N PRO A 134 13.94 4.32 18.15
CA PRO A 134 14.70 3.24 18.79
C PRO A 134 14.77 1.97 17.93
N CYS A 135 15.76 1.12 18.20
CA CYS A 135 15.93 -0.18 17.53
C CYS A 135 16.12 -0.10 16.00
N ARG A 136 16.79 0.95 15.50
CA ARG A 136 17.05 1.18 14.05
C ARG A 136 15.78 1.35 13.20
N ARG A 137 14.68 1.73 13.84
CA ARG A 137 13.44 2.08 13.15
C ARG A 137 13.47 3.53 12.67
N VAL A 138 12.67 3.85 11.67
CA VAL A 138 12.50 5.18 11.10
C VAL A 138 11.02 5.44 10.85
N CYS A 139 10.60 6.68 11.12
CA CYS A 139 9.29 7.16 10.69
C CYS A 139 9.45 7.78 9.30
N LEU A 140 8.65 7.33 8.34
CA LEU A 140 8.61 7.86 7.00
C LEU A 140 7.38 8.74 6.80
N TYR A 141 7.51 9.73 5.92
CA TYR A 141 6.38 10.38 5.29
C TYR A 141 6.60 10.49 3.79
N GLY A 142 5.53 10.35 3.03
CA GLY A 142 5.46 10.53 1.59
C GLY A 142 4.20 11.30 1.22
N SER A 143 4.02 11.49 -0.08
CA SER A 143 2.86 12.15 -0.66
C SER A 143 2.12 11.16 -1.54
N TYR A 144 0.85 10.95 -1.25
CA TYR A 144 -0.06 10.23 -2.14
C TYR A 144 -0.24 11.03 -3.44
N GLN A 145 -0.23 10.38 -4.58
CA GLN A 145 -0.66 10.99 -5.83
C GLN A 145 -1.84 10.20 -6.36
N SER A 146 -2.91 10.89 -6.74
CA SER A 146 -4.08 10.26 -7.32
C SER A 146 -3.75 9.79 -8.73
N LEU A 147 -3.80 8.47 -8.92
CA LEU A 147 -3.53 7.82 -10.20
C LEU A 147 -4.75 6.98 -10.59
N PRO A 148 -5.02 6.78 -11.88
CA PRO A 148 -6.15 6.00 -12.37
C PRO A 148 -5.89 4.50 -12.21
N ILE A 149 -5.72 4.04 -10.97
CA ILE A 149 -5.59 2.64 -10.59
C ILE A 149 -6.99 2.07 -10.37
N ASP A 150 -7.30 0.99 -11.06
CA ASP A 150 -8.56 0.28 -10.86
C ASP A 150 -8.54 -0.47 -9.51
N THR A 151 -9.28 0.05 -8.54
CA THR A 151 -9.46 -0.55 -7.21
C THR A 151 -10.78 -1.32 -7.09
N THR A 152 -11.60 -1.36 -8.15
CA THR A 152 -12.89 -2.07 -8.13
C THR A 152 -12.80 -3.58 -7.87
N PRO A 153 -11.70 -4.29 -8.18
CA PRO A 153 -11.58 -5.71 -7.85
C PRO A 153 -11.45 -6.01 -6.35
N ILE A 154 -11.24 -4.99 -5.51
CA ILE A 154 -11.05 -5.17 -4.07
C ILE A 154 -12.43 -5.34 -3.41
N GLN A 155 -12.61 -6.46 -2.71
CA GLN A 155 -13.92 -6.85 -2.16
C GLN A 155 -14.01 -6.64 -0.65
N GLU A 156 -15.15 -6.19 -0.16
CA GLU A 156 -15.41 -6.13 1.28
C GLU A 156 -15.71 -7.53 1.84
N ASN A 157 -15.02 -7.92 2.91
CA ASN A 157 -15.26 -9.16 3.63
C ASN A 157 -16.46 -8.98 4.58
N GLN A 158 -17.61 -9.49 4.19
CA GLN A 158 -18.83 -9.47 5.04
C GLN A 158 -18.88 -10.60 6.09
N LYS A 159 -17.88 -11.49 6.13
CA LYS A 159 -17.88 -12.69 6.98
C LYS A 159 -16.96 -12.54 8.19
N LEU A 160 -17.41 -11.86 9.25
CA LEU A 160 -16.81 -11.99 10.59
C LEU A 160 -17.80 -11.80 11.75
N PHE A 161 -19.11 -11.82 11.48
CA PHE A 161 -20.13 -12.01 12.54
C PHE A 161 -20.55 -13.48 12.58
N LEU A 162 -19.76 -14.31 13.26
CA LEU A 162 -20.17 -15.61 13.81
C LEU A 162 -19.79 -15.66 15.28
#